data_AF-A0A954LFP9-F1
#
_entry.id   AF-A0A954LFP9-F1
#
_cell.length_a   1.000
_cell.length_b   1.000
_cell.length_c   1.000
_cell.angle_alpha   90.00
_cell.angle_beta   90.00
_cell.angle_gamma   90.00
#
_symmetry.space_group_name_H-M   'P 1'
#
loop_
_entity.id
_entity.type
_entity.pdbx_description
1 polymer ?
#
loop_
_entity_poly.entity_id
_entity_poly.type
_entity_poly.pdbx_seq_one_letter_code
_entity_poly.pdbx_strand_id
1 'polypeptide(L)'
;MTRTEQIHRIDELRRALLQADSTAFLVEPRVIRRILRERHGYARLSTSIPHTECQVVDSAEVRIVAHPDELGLPSFQDLPDVCLLIAQPDESELEHWPVQELLQLIWRRLFHVSIDRALMSGSAGSDQMPRAVVQERIAQIGQVEFDEAHFVLRSEYRLSDPESRIEAYREFISIYGELLKFSPDLLNVWFPSLQDRDHIESILKQDVDLNQIYGRTRLYGSPDPDLTPRITQDERQLLSTRHDWSLGLGIVPSDRRYVRQLRKRDRANERGNTVAAAVAAMRAAERATSDEKRYRAHDKAREDINRLVERLHAALGFDPPDILTWQESLWELLKNSLHGFWNSEKRLLYDLQKVCLDHERVTYKVDLIKWIFSRGKRPLRRALTNVREVMMAKHLASSASRLINVRLSGVERERLDKLLHEATHLAEHQMRERLRPAIRETLTEVGLKASSIPEEVAVERLIEDSLDCIARRGYLTMGYLR
;
A
#
# COMPACT_ATOMS: atom_id res chain seq x y z
N MET A 1 3.89 -20.66 7.41
CA MET A 1 3.20 -21.05 8.67
C MET A 1 2.19 -22.17 8.38
N THR A 2 1.84 -23.04 9.32
CA THR A 2 0.81 -24.08 9.09
C THR A 2 -0.60 -23.48 9.24
N ARG A 3 -1.61 -24.06 8.55
CA ARG A 3 -3.02 -23.62 8.67
C ARG A 3 -3.53 -23.68 10.11
N THR A 4 -3.06 -24.66 10.89
CA THR A 4 -3.42 -24.83 12.31
C THR A 4 -2.89 -23.68 13.17
N GLU A 5 -1.66 -23.21 12.91
CA GLU A 5 -1.09 -22.05 13.61
C GLU A 5 -1.85 -20.76 13.27
N GLN A 6 -2.25 -20.56 12.00
CA GLN A 6 -3.09 -19.41 11.60
C GLN A 6 -4.41 -19.38 12.37
N ILE A 7 -5.10 -20.52 12.47
CA ILE A 7 -6.37 -20.65 13.22
C ILE A 7 -6.16 -20.29 14.69
N HIS A 8 -5.11 -20.83 15.33
CA HIS A 8 -4.82 -20.54 16.74
C HIS A 8 -4.59 -19.04 17.00
N ARG A 9 -3.89 -18.34 16.09
CA ARG A 9 -3.66 -16.89 16.20
C ARG A 9 -4.97 -16.10 16.08
N ILE A 10 -5.84 -16.46 15.15
CA ILE A 10 -7.15 -15.82 15.00
C ILE A 10 -8.01 -16.01 16.26
N ASP A 11 -8.02 -17.21 16.83
CA ASP A 11 -8.79 -17.51 18.05
C ASP A 11 -8.23 -16.78 19.28
N GLU A 12 -6.92 -16.53 19.34
CA GLU A 12 -6.31 -15.66 20.35
C GLU A 12 -6.77 -14.21 20.20
N LEU A 13 -6.74 -13.66 18.97
CA LEU A 13 -7.23 -12.30 18.70
C LEU A 13 -8.72 -12.14 19.02
N ARG A 14 -9.55 -13.13 18.66
CA ARG A 14 -10.99 -13.15 18.99
C ARG A 14 -11.24 -13.11 20.48
N ARG A 15 -10.53 -13.92 21.27
CA ARG A 15 -10.66 -13.94 22.73
C ARG A 15 -10.26 -12.61 23.36
N ALA A 16 -9.13 -12.03 22.93
CA ALA A 16 -8.68 -10.74 23.42
C ALA A 16 -9.69 -9.63 23.09
N LEU A 17 -10.26 -9.66 21.88
CA LEU A 17 -11.27 -8.70 21.44
C LEU A 17 -12.57 -8.81 22.26
N LEU A 18 -13.12 -10.02 22.41
CA LEU A 18 -14.35 -10.27 23.17
C LEU A 18 -14.21 -9.89 24.65
N GLN A 19 -13.01 -10.04 25.22
CA GLN A 19 -12.74 -9.63 26.61
C GLN A 19 -12.76 -8.11 26.77
N ALA A 20 -12.34 -7.36 25.74
CA ALA A 20 -12.33 -5.90 25.77
C ALA A 20 -13.72 -5.29 25.47
N ASP A 21 -14.44 -5.85 24.49
CA ASP A 21 -15.79 -5.42 24.14
C ASP A 21 -16.62 -6.62 23.63
N SER A 22 -17.67 -6.99 24.37
CA SER A 22 -18.53 -8.13 24.04
C SER A 22 -19.40 -7.92 22.80
N THR A 23 -19.45 -6.70 22.26
CA THR A 23 -20.15 -6.34 21.02
C THR A 23 -19.24 -6.34 19.80
N ALA A 24 -17.93 -6.62 19.99
CA ALA A 24 -16.95 -6.60 18.93
C ALA A 24 -16.64 -7.99 18.35
N PHE A 25 -16.66 -8.08 17.02
CA PHE A 25 -16.49 -9.32 16.27
C PHE A 25 -15.37 -9.20 15.25
N LEU A 26 -14.43 -10.15 15.29
CA LEU A 26 -13.36 -10.27 14.32
C LEU A 26 -13.86 -11.04 13.09
N VAL A 27 -13.90 -10.37 11.95
CA VAL A 27 -14.49 -10.90 10.70
C VAL A 27 -13.52 -10.82 9.53
N GLU A 28 -13.73 -11.63 8.50
CA GLU A 28 -12.97 -11.48 7.26
C GLU A 28 -13.27 -10.13 6.57
N PRO A 29 -12.30 -9.46 5.90
CA PRO A 29 -12.55 -8.17 5.23
C PRO A 29 -13.66 -8.21 4.17
N ARG A 30 -13.97 -9.39 3.62
CA ARG A 30 -15.11 -9.56 2.69
C ARG A 30 -16.46 -9.33 3.35
N VAL A 31 -16.61 -9.60 4.66
CA VAL A 31 -17.87 -9.41 5.39
C VAL A 31 -18.21 -7.91 5.46
N ILE A 32 -17.23 -7.11 5.91
CA ILE A 32 -17.35 -5.64 5.98
C ILE A 32 -17.64 -5.05 4.59
N ARG A 33 -16.93 -5.50 3.55
CA ARG A 33 -17.20 -5.06 2.18
C ARG A 33 -18.60 -5.39 1.68
N ARG A 34 -19.20 -6.52 2.08
CA ARG A 34 -20.59 -6.85 1.71
C ARG A 34 -21.57 -5.90 2.40
N ILE A 35 -21.36 -5.58 3.68
CA ILE A 35 -22.19 -4.64 4.43
C ILE A 35 -22.17 -3.26 3.80
N LEU A 36 -20.97 -2.71 3.56
CA LEU A 36 -20.81 -1.39 2.97
C LEU A 36 -21.42 -1.29 1.57
N ARG A 37 -21.37 -2.38 0.78
CA ARG A 37 -22.04 -2.43 -0.52
C ARG A 37 -23.55 -2.35 -0.41
N GLU A 38 -24.14 -3.08 0.54
CA GLU A 38 -25.58 -3.07 0.76
C GLU A 38 -26.04 -1.69 1.26
N ARG A 39 -25.32 -1.11 2.22
CA ARG A 39 -25.64 0.17 2.86
C ARG A 39 -25.55 1.37 1.91
N HIS A 40 -24.52 1.43 1.06
CA HIS A 40 -24.25 2.58 0.21
C HIS A 40 -24.58 2.34 -1.28
N GLY A 41 -25.20 1.21 -1.61
CA GLY A 41 -25.62 0.89 -2.98
C GLY A 41 -24.47 0.78 -3.98
N TYR A 42 -23.24 0.48 -3.51
CA TYR A 42 -22.09 0.35 -4.41
C TYR A 42 -22.31 -0.80 -5.40
N ALA A 43 -21.95 -0.58 -6.67
CA ALA A 43 -21.99 -1.63 -7.68
C ALA A 43 -21.18 -2.86 -7.20
N ARG A 44 -21.69 -4.07 -7.47
CA ARG A 44 -21.10 -5.37 -7.01
C ARG A 44 -19.62 -5.57 -7.39
N LEU A 45 -19.07 -4.74 -8.29
CA LEU A 45 -17.70 -4.77 -8.80
C LEU A 45 -16.84 -3.58 -8.39
N SER A 46 -17.34 -2.63 -7.59
CA SER A 46 -16.51 -1.53 -7.06
C SER A 46 -15.39 -2.08 -6.17
N THR A 47 -14.15 -1.67 -6.46
CA THR A 47 -12.95 -2.08 -5.73
C THR A 47 -12.45 -1.08 -4.71
N SER A 48 -12.95 0.16 -4.73
CA SER A 48 -12.68 1.14 -3.69
C SER A 48 -13.93 1.24 -2.84
N ILE A 49 -13.91 0.57 -1.68
CA ILE A 49 -14.89 0.74 -0.64
C ILE A 49 -14.13 1.44 0.48
N PRO A 50 -14.55 2.64 0.89
CA PRO A 50 -13.89 3.35 1.97
C PRO A 50 -14.06 2.58 3.29
N HIS A 51 -13.13 2.79 4.23
CA HIS A 51 -13.29 2.37 5.63
C HIS A 51 -13.55 0.87 5.85
N THR A 52 -12.75 -0.01 5.22
CA THR A 52 -12.98 -1.47 5.28
C THR A 52 -12.38 -2.15 6.51
N GLU A 53 -11.68 -1.41 7.36
CA GLU A 53 -10.93 -1.95 8.49
C GLU A 53 -11.83 -2.22 9.70
N CYS A 54 -12.88 -1.42 9.88
CA CYS A 54 -13.86 -1.58 10.95
C CYS A 54 -15.18 -0.85 10.64
N GLN A 55 -16.30 -1.31 11.20
CA GLN A 55 -17.62 -0.72 10.98
C GLN A 55 -18.55 -0.89 12.20
N VAL A 56 -19.38 0.12 12.46
CA VAL A 56 -20.53 0.05 13.37
C VAL A 56 -21.77 -0.37 12.56
N VAL A 57 -22.42 -1.45 12.96
CA VAL A 57 -23.50 -2.08 12.19
C VAL A 57 -24.62 -2.56 13.10
N ASP A 58 -25.87 -2.31 12.72
CA ASP A 58 -27.01 -2.84 13.44
C ASP A 58 -27.16 -4.35 13.24
N SER A 59 -27.68 -5.03 14.27
CA SER A 59 -27.86 -6.48 14.26
C SER A 59 -28.75 -6.96 13.10
N ALA A 60 -29.71 -6.13 12.67
CA ALA A 60 -30.59 -6.40 11.54
C ALA A 60 -29.79 -6.48 10.22
N GLU A 61 -28.87 -5.55 9.98
CA GLU A 61 -28.01 -5.56 8.80
C GLU A 61 -27.08 -6.78 8.80
N VAL A 62 -26.44 -7.08 9.94
CA VAL A 62 -25.56 -8.25 10.09
C VAL A 62 -26.29 -9.55 9.74
N ARG A 63 -27.53 -9.72 10.21
CA ARG A 63 -28.35 -10.91 9.94
C ARG A 63 -28.71 -11.08 8.45
N ILE A 64 -28.74 -10.00 7.67
CA ILE A 64 -29.06 -10.04 6.24
C ILE A 64 -27.86 -10.46 5.40
N VAL A 65 -26.67 -9.98 5.76
CA VAL A 65 -25.47 -9.99 4.89
C VAL A 65 -24.34 -10.92 5.35
N ALA A 66 -24.45 -11.50 6.55
CA ALA A 66 -23.42 -12.36 7.14
C ALA A 66 -24.03 -13.63 7.76
N HIS A 67 -23.21 -14.67 7.86
CA HIS A 67 -23.53 -15.92 8.56
C HIS A 67 -22.90 -15.94 9.96
N PRO A 68 -23.50 -16.60 10.99
CA PRO A 68 -22.92 -16.70 12.33
C PRO A 68 -21.46 -17.14 12.35
N ASP A 69 -21.11 -18.16 11.55
CA ASP A 69 -19.75 -18.68 11.46
C ASP A 69 -18.71 -17.63 11.00
N GLU A 70 -19.12 -16.65 10.19
CA GLU A 70 -18.25 -15.57 9.71
C GLU A 70 -17.89 -14.58 10.83
N LEU A 71 -18.70 -14.51 11.88
CA LEU A 71 -18.44 -13.76 13.13
C LEU A 71 -17.80 -14.65 14.21
N GLY A 72 -17.58 -15.94 13.92
CA GLY A 72 -17.12 -16.92 14.91
C GLY A 72 -18.19 -17.31 15.94
N LEU A 73 -19.47 -17.17 15.59
CA LEU A 73 -20.61 -17.46 16.45
C LEU A 73 -21.32 -18.75 16.01
N PRO A 74 -21.86 -19.56 16.95
CA PRO A 74 -22.66 -20.74 16.62
C PRO A 74 -24.05 -20.37 16.09
N SER A 75 -24.60 -19.22 16.52
CA SER A 75 -25.89 -18.69 16.06
C SER A 75 -25.99 -17.19 16.35
N PHE A 76 -26.97 -16.51 15.77
CA PHE A 76 -27.28 -15.10 16.08
C PHE A 76 -28.33 -14.93 17.18
N GLN A 77 -28.55 -15.90 18.07
CA GLN A 77 -29.56 -15.77 19.13
C GLN A 77 -29.21 -14.60 20.08
N ASP A 78 -27.95 -14.51 20.51
CA ASP A 78 -27.47 -13.50 21.47
C ASP A 78 -26.69 -12.36 20.78
N LEU A 79 -27.03 -12.06 19.52
CA LEU A 79 -26.34 -10.98 18.78
C LEU A 79 -26.77 -9.60 19.34
N PRO A 80 -25.84 -8.75 19.80
CA PRO A 80 -26.16 -7.43 20.33
C PRO A 80 -26.80 -6.52 19.28
N ASP A 81 -27.63 -5.56 19.72
CA ASP A 81 -28.33 -4.62 18.84
C ASP A 81 -27.38 -3.84 17.93
N VAL A 82 -26.24 -3.42 18.47
CA VAL A 82 -25.15 -2.77 17.73
C VAL A 82 -23.92 -3.68 17.78
N CYS A 83 -23.39 -4.01 16.61
CA CYS A 83 -22.20 -4.84 16.42
C CYS A 83 -21.02 -3.99 15.92
N LEU A 84 -19.85 -4.18 16.53
CA LEU A 84 -18.59 -3.61 16.06
C LEU A 84 -17.85 -4.65 15.24
N LEU A 85 -17.84 -4.50 13.92
CA LEU A 85 -17.14 -5.42 13.04
C LEU A 85 -15.71 -4.93 12.83
N ILE A 86 -14.74 -5.80 13.07
CA ILE A 86 -13.32 -5.49 12.90
C ILE A 86 -12.73 -6.47 11.90
N ALA A 87 -12.09 -5.95 10.86
CA ALA A 87 -11.39 -6.78 9.91
C ALA A 87 -10.28 -7.56 10.62
N GLN A 88 -10.18 -8.86 10.35
CA GLN A 88 -9.01 -9.64 10.74
C GLN A 88 -7.77 -9.18 9.96
N PRO A 89 -6.57 -9.47 10.46
CA PRO A 89 -5.33 -9.23 9.72
C PRO A 89 -5.31 -10.10 8.45
N ASP A 90 -4.62 -9.63 7.41
CA ASP A 90 -4.48 -10.39 6.18
C ASP A 90 -3.55 -11.61 6.36
N GLU A 91 -3.49 -12.48 5.34
CA GLU A 91 -2.71 -13.72 5.41
C GLU A 91 -1.20 -13.44 5.59
N SER A 92 -0.70 -12.34 5.02
CA SER A 92 0.70 -11.94 5.13
C SER A 92 1.02 -11.41 6.53
N GLU A 93 0.16 -10.56 7.10
CA GLU A 93 0.25 -10.07 8.47
C GLU A 93 0.22 -11.24 9.46
N LEU A 94 -0.75 -12.14 9.30
CA LEU A 94 -0.87 -13.35 10.13
C LEU A 94 0.35 -14.26 10.03
N GLU A 95 1.04 -14.33 8.90
CA GLU A 95 2.22 -15.18 8.73
C GLU A 95 3.50 -14.54 9.30
N HIS A 96 3.67 -13.22 9.18
CA HIS A 96 4.95 -12.57 9.41
C HIS A 96 5.02 -11.74 10.69
N TRP A 97 3.90 -11.22 11.19
CA TRP A 97 3.91 -10.31 12.34
C TRP A 97 3.89 -11.08 13.66
N PRO A 98 4.58 -10.63 14.72
CA PRO A 98 4.41 -11.12 16.08
C PRO A 98 2.97 -10.96 16.59
N VAL A 99 2.54 -11.82 17.52
CA VAL A 99 1.16 -11.77 18.05
C VAL A 99 0.89 -10.42 18.72
N GLN A 100 1.90 -9.85 19.36
CA GLN A 100 1.84 -8.56 20.03
C GLN A 100 1.53 -7.40 19.07
N GLU A 101 2.11 -7.42 17.87
CA GLU A 101 1.82 -6.42 16.83
C GLU A 101 0.41 -6.62 16.25
N LEU A 102 -0.03 -7.87 16.08
CA LEU A 102 -1.40 -8.17 15.67
C LEU A 102 -2.43 -7.71 16.71
N LEU A 103 -2.17 -7.89 18.00
CA LEU A 103 -3.02 -7.38 19.09
C LEU A 103 -3.10 -5.86 19.06
N GLN A 104 -1.99 -5.17 18.82
CA GLN A 104 -1.99 -3.71 18.70
C GLN A 104 -2.75 -3.23 17.45
N LEU A 105 -2.65 -3.94 16.32
CA LEU A 105 -3.44 -3.67 15.12
C LEU A 105 -4.95 -3.78 15.39
N ILE A 106 -5.38 -4.86 16.07
CA ILE A 106 -6.79 -5.05 16.43
C ILE A 106 -7.24 -4.02 17.47
N TRP A 107 -6.39 -3.69 18.44
CA TRP A 107 -6.67 -2.64 19.42
C TRP A 107 -6.91 -1.28 18.74
N ARG A 108 -6.04 -0.91 17.79
CA ARG A 108 -6.19 0.31 17.00
C ARG A 108 -7.53 0.36 16.25
N ARG A 109 -7.92 -0.73 15.59
CA ARG A 109 -9.22 -0.85 14.91
C ARG A 109 -10.41 -0.81 15.88
N LEU A 110 -10.32 -1.46 17.04
CA LEU A 110 -11.35 -1.41 18.09
C LEU A 110 -11.50 -0.01 18.67
N PHE A 111 -10.38 0.68 18.90
CA PHE A 111 -10.35 2.05 19.38
C PHE A 111 -11.05 2.98 18.39
N HIS A 112 -10.70 2.89 17.11
CA HIS A 112 -11.33 3.66 16.03
C HIS A 112 -12.85 3.47 16.01
N VAL A 113 -13.33 2.24 15.84
CA VAL A 113 -14.77 1.95 15.73
C VAL A 113 -15.55 2.27 17.01
N SER A 114 -14.86 2.27 18.17
CA SER A 114 -15.44 2.70 19.43
C SER A 114 -15.66 4.21 19.53
N ILE A 115 -14.86 5.02 18.83
CA ILE A 115 -15.11 6.45 18.64
C ILE A 115 -16.33 6.62 17.74
N ASP A 116 -16.39 5.91 16.62
CA ASP A 116 -17.54 5.98 15.70
C ASP A 116 -18.85 5.67 16.42
N ARG A 117 -18.88 4.60 17.22
CA ARG A 117 -20.05 4.23 18.04
C ARG A 117 -20.43 5.34 19.02
N ALA A 118 -19.46 5.97 19.66
CA ALA A 118 -19.71 7.06 20.61
C ALA A 118 -20.31 8.30 19.91
N LEU A 119 -19.79 8.63 18.72
CA LEU A 119 -20.29 9.74 17.91
C LEU A 119 -21.68 9.48 17.32
N MET A 120 -22.07 8.21 17.10
CA MET A 120 -23.44 7.83 16.73
C MET A 120 -24.42 7.95 17.91
N SER A 121 -23.99 7.57 19.12
CA SER A 121 -24.86 7.46 20.30
C SER A 121 -25.15 8.80 21.00
N GLY A 122 -24.33 9.84 20.74
CA GLY A 122 -24.39 11.13 21.44
C GLY A 122 -25.51 12.10 21.02
N SER A 123 -26.29 11.77 19.97
CA SER A 123 -27.35 12.66 19.47
C SER A 123 -28.73 12.15 19.87
N ALA A 124 -29.39 12.88 20.77
CA ALA A 124 -30.73 12.58 21.23
C ALA A 124 -31.73 12.42 20.07
N GLY A 125 -32.10 11.18 19.77
CA GLY A 125 -33.30 10.83 19.00
C GLY A 125 -33.23 10.98 17.47
N SER A 126 -32.14 11.48 16.89
CA SER A 126 -31.90 11.45 15.45
C SER A 126 -30.52 10.87 15.16
N ASP A 127 -30.45 9.95 14.21
CA ASP A 127 -29.34 9.06 13.87
C ASP A 127 -28.03 9.76 13.38
N GLN A 128 -27.90 11.07 13.56
CA GLN A 128 -26.75 11.88 13.13
C GLN A 128 -26.53 13.09 14.06
N MET A 129 -25.26 13.47 14.24
CA MET A 129 -24.90 14.76 14.84
C MET A 129 -25.60 15.91 14.10
N PRO A 130 -26.26 16.84 14.81
CA PRO A 130 -26.88 17.98 14.17
C PRO A 130 -25.87 18.79 13.37
N ARG A 131 -26.20 19.11 12.12
CA ARG A 131 -25.33 19.87 11.20
C ARG A 131 -24.79 21.18 11.83
N ALA A 132 -25.60 21.84 12.66
CA ALA A 132 -25.21 23.07 13.34
C ALA A 132 -24.04 22.86 14.33
N VAL A 133 -24.05 21.75 15.08
CA VAL A 133 -22.97 21.40 16.01
C VAL A 133 -21.68 21.14 15.25
N VAL A 134 -21.75 20.36 14.17
CA VAL A 134 -20.58 20.10 13.32
C VAL A 134 -20.02 21.39 12.73
N GLN A 135 -20.87 22.29 12.24
CA GLN A 135 -20.43 23.60 11.72
C GLN A 135 -19.75 24.46 12.79
N GLU A 136 -20.26 24.45 14.02
CA GLU A 136 -19.65 25.15 15.15
C GLU A 136 -18.27 24.58 15.48
N ARG A 137 -18.13 23.24 15.55
CA ARG A 137 -16.84 22.57 15.78
C ARG A 137 -15.82 22.89 14.70
N ILE A 138 -16.23 22.83 13.43
CA ILE A 138 -15.37 23.20 12.30
C ILE A 138 -14.95 24.67 12.40
N ALA A 139 -15.83 25.57 12.84
CA ALA A 139 -15.47 26.96 13.05
C ALA A 139 -14.46 27.15 14.20
N GLN A 140 -14.53 26.33 15.26
CA GLN A 140 -13.53 26.33 16.34
C GLN A 140 -12.17 25.77 15.92
N ILE A 141 -12.15 24.76 15.03
CA ILE A 141 -10.93 24.20 14.44
C ILE A 141 -10.28 25.20 13.48
N GLY A 142 -11.11 25.88 12.69
CA GLY A 142 -10.69 26.72 11.57
C GLY A 142 -11.17 26.12 10.24
N GLN A 143 -11.75 26.96 9.37
CA GLN A 143 -12.32 26.48 8.11
C GLN A 143 -11.25 25.96 7.16
N VAL A 144 -10.11 26.66 7.07
CA VAL A 144 -9.02 26.30 6.14
C VAL A 144 -8.37 25.00 6.59
N GLU A 145 -8.10 24.90 7.89
CA GLU A 145 -7.50 23.75 8.55
C GLU A 145 -8.39 22.50 8.40
N PHE A 146 -9.70 22.66 8.60
CA PHE A 146 -10.62 21.55 8.41
C PHE A 146 -10.82 21.19 6.94
N ASP A 147 -10.81 22.15 6.02
CA ASP A 147 -10.90 21.85 4.58
C ASP A 147 -9.68 21.07 4.08
N GLU A 148 -8.49 21.30 4.64
CA GLU A 148 -7.30 20.47 4.41
C GLU A 148 -7.49 19.05 4.97
N ALA A 149 -7.97 18.92 6.22
CA ALA A 149 -8.26 17.62 6.81
C ALA A 149 -9.30 16.83 5.99
N HIS A 150 -10.36 17.49 5.54
CA HIS A 150 -11.38 16.90 4.67
C HIS A 150 -10.78 16.48 3.32
N PHE A 151 -9.92 17.30 2.72
CA PHE A 151 -9.21 16.93 1.49
C PHE A 151 -8.36 15.67 1.67
N VAL A 152 -7.61 15.55 2.78
CA VAL A 152 -6.78 14.38 3.08
C VAL A 152 -7.63 13.12 3.27
N LEU A 153 -8.72 13.20 4.05
CA LEU A 153 -9.62 12.06 4.23
C LEU A 153 -10.28 11.61 2.91
N ARG A 154 -10.57 12.58 2.02
CA ARG A 154 -11.08 12.29 0.68
C ARG A 154 -10.03 11.61 -0.20
N SER A 155 -8.78 12.11 -0.22
CA SER A 155 -7.71 11.52 -1.03
C SER A 155 -7.31 10.12 -0.56
N GLU A 156 -7.42 9.86 0.74
CA GLU A 156 -7.17 8.55 1.35
C GLU A 156 -8.37 7.60 1.28
N TYR A 157 -9.43 7.97 0.53
CA TYR A 157 -10.66 7.19 0.38
C TYR A 157 -11.25 6.73 1.73
N ARG A 158 -11.30 7.64 2.72
CA ARG A 158 -11.90 7.35 4.03
C ARG A 158 -13.40 7.63 4.10
N LEU A 159 -13.94 8.39 3.15
CA LEU A 159 -15.33 8.85 3.15
C LEU A 159 -16.18 8.11 2.11
N SER A 160 -17.39 7.71 2.53
CA SER A 160 -18.43 7.10 1.69
C SER A 160 -19.14 8.14 0.83
N ASP A 161 -19.47 9.30 1.43
CA ASP A 161 -19.85 10.53 0.75
C ASP A 161 -18.72 11.55 0.86
N PRO A 162 -17.86 11.68 -0.17
CA PRO A 162 -16.73 12.61 -0.18
C PRO A 162 -17.08 14.06 0.10
N GLU A 163 -18.32 14.49 -0.11
CA GLU A 163 -18.75 15.88 0.07
C GLU A 163 -19.43 16.12 1.43
N SER A 164 -19.71 15.05 2.19
CA SER A 164 -20.35 15.14 3.50
C SER A 164 -19.38 15.68 4.56
N ARG A 165 -19.56 16.94 4.96
CA ARG A 165 -18.79 17.53 6.08
C ARG A 165 -19.09 16.85 7.43
N ILE A 166 -20.26 16.24 7.59
CA ILE A 166 -20.62 15.52 8.83
C ILE A 166 -19.82 14.20 8.92
N GLU A 167 -19.77 13.45 7.81
CA GLU A 167 -18.97 12.23 7.74
C GLU A 167 -17.48 12.56 7.88
N ALA A 168 -17.00 13.57 7.16
CA ALA A 168 -15.62 14.04 7.26
C ALA A 168 -15.25 14.45 8.68
N TYR A 169 -16.14 15.14 9.40
CA TYR A 169 -15.87 15.54 10.78
C TYR A 169 -15.76 14.34 11.71
N ARG A 170 -16.66 13.37 11.60
CA ARG A 170 -16.63 12.16 12.43
C ARG A 170 -15.36 11.33 12.18
N GLU A 171 -15.07 11.08 10.91
CA GLU A 171 -13.85 10.36 10.50
C GLU A 171 -12.60 11.11 10.95
N PHE A 172 -12.60 12.44 10.87
CA PHE A 172 -11.51 13.27 11.38
C PHE A 172 -11.26 13.02 12.87
N ILE A 173 -12.29 12.98 13.72
CA ILE A 173 -12.10 12.67 15.16
C ILE A 173 -11.49 11.27 15.33
N SER A 174 -12.03 10.27 14.63
CA SER A 174 -11.57 8.88 14.75
C SER A 174 -10.11 8.72 14.31
N ILE A 175 -9.73 9.30 13.16
CA ILE A 175 -8.35 9.27 12.64
C ILE A 175 -7.41 10.10 13.51
N TYR A 176 -7.79 11.32 13.88
CA TYR A 176 -6.96 12.18 14.72
C TYR A 176 -6.67 11.49 16.06
N GLY A 177 -7.70 10.95 16.71
CA GLY A 177 -7.55 10.21 17.96
C GLY A 177 -6.69 8.96 17.80
N GLU A 178 -6.87 8.21 16.70
CA GLU A 178 -6.07 7.03 16.40
C GLU A 178 -4.58 7.38 16.22
N LEU A 179 -4.27 8.37 15.40
CA LEU A 179 -2.90 8.84 15.20
C LEU A 179 -2.31 9.38 16.52
N LEU A 180 -3.07 10.16 17.28
CA LEU A 180 -2.64 10.69 18.58
C LEU A 180 -2.24 9.60 19.57
N LYS A 181 -2.90 8.44 19.55
CA LYS A 181 -2.63 7.34 20.50
C LYS A 181 -1.65 6.30 20.00
N PHE A 182 -1.61 6.05 18.70
CA PHE A 182 -0.84 4.95 18.13
C PHE A 182 0.32 5.38 17.23
N SER A 183 0.30 6.60 16.67
CA SER A 183 1.35 7.10 15.77
C SER A 183 1.39 8.65 15.73
N PRO A 184 1.80 9.33 16.83
CA PRO A 184 1.68 10.79 16.96
C PRO A 184 2.60 11.57 16.00
N ASP A 185 3.61 10.91 15.45
CA ASP A 185 4.51 11.43 14.42
C ASP A 185 3.79 11.64 13.08
N LEU A 186 2.78 10.83 12.78
CA LEU A 186 1.97 10.93 11.56
C LEU A 186 0.93 12.06 11.60
N LEU A 187 0.62 12.63 12.77
CA LEU A 187 -0.35 13.73 12.86
C LEU A 187 0.04 14.91 11.98
N ASN A 188 1.32 15.29 11.98
CA ASN A 188 1.80 16.42 11.19
C ASN A 188 1.94 16.07 9.69
N VAL A 189 1.90 14.79 9.34
CA VAL A 189 1.90 14.31 7.95
C VAL A 189 0.47 14.32 7.39
N TRP A 190 -0.49 13.85 8.18
CA TRP A 190 -1.90 13.80 7.79
C TRP A 190 -2.60 15.16 7.90
N PHE A 191 -2.24 15.96 8.91
CA PHE A 191 -2.90 17.24 9.18
C PHE A 191 -1.86 18.34 9.48
N PRO A 192 -1.02 18.72 8.48
CA PRO A 192 0.08 19.67 8.68
C PRO A 192 -0.37 21.07 9.15
N SER A 193 -1.58 21.50 8.79
CA SER A 193 -2.18 22.75 9.25
C SER A 193 -2.60 22.74 10.73
N LEU A 194 -2.81 21.57 11.36
CA LEU A 194 -3.25 21.42 12.75
C LEU A 194 -2.08 21.39 13.73
N GLN A 195 -1.40 22.53 13.88
CA GLN A 195 -0.19 22.66 14.71
C GLN A 195 -0.50 22.70 16.23
N ASP A 196 -1.62 23.30 16.63
CA ASP A 196 -2.01 23.46 18.04
C ASP A 196 -2.80 22.26 18.57
N ARG A 197 -2.08 21.25 19.05
CA ARG A 197 -2.66 19.98 19.52
C ARG A 197 -3.58 20.16 20.73
N ASP A 198 -3.18 20.98 21.69
CA ASP A 198 -3.95 21.18 22.92
C ASP A 198 -5.31 21.82 22.60
N HIS A 199 -5.34 22.77 21.66
CA HIS A 199 -6.57 23.38 21.16
C HIS A 199 -7.48 22.34 20.49
N ILE A 200 -6.94 21.53 19.56
CA ILE A 200 -7.72 20.51 18.86
C ILE A 200 -8.25 19.45 19.84
N GLU A 201 -7.42 18.93 20.75
CA GLU A 201 -7.85 17.97 21.76
C GLU A 201 -8.96 18.53 22.65
N SER A 202 -8.93 19.83 22.98
CA SER A 202 -9.99 20.49 23.74
C SER A 202 -11.32 20.54 22.99
N ILE A 203 -11.29 20.71 21.67
CA ILE A 203 -12.48 20.68 20.82
C ILE A 203 -13.04 19.27 20.73
N LEU A 204 -12.19 18.28 20.42
CA LEU A 204 -12.59 16.89 20.29
C LEU A 204 -13.19 16.33 21.59
N LYS A 205 -12.66 16.76 22.75
CA LYS A 205 -13.17 16.37 24.07
C LYS A 205 -14.61 16.81 24.34
N GLN A 206 -15.13 17.80 23.61
CA GLN A 206 -16.54 18.21 23.71
C GLN A 206 -17.49 17.13 23.18
N ASP A 207 -17.02 16.28 22.26
CA ASP A 207 -17.84 15.26 21.61
C ASP A 207 -17.46 13.84 22.03
N VAL A 208 -16.18 13.57 22.32
CA VAL A 208 -15.70 12.25 22.77
C VAL A 208 -14.47 12.34 23.70
N ASP A 209 -14.46 11.58 24.80
CA ASP A 209 -13.27 11.41 25.64
C ASP A 209 -12.35 10.31 25.09
N LEU A 210 -11.38 10.70 24.28
CA LEU A 210 -10.41 9.80 23.66
C LEU A 210 -9.59 8.99 24.67
N ASN A 211 -9.28 9.56 25.84
CA ASN A 211 -8.50 8.86 26.87
C ASN A 211 -9.31 7.74 27.52
N GLN A 212 -10.59 8.01 27.79
CA GLN A 212 -11.50 7.01 28.33
C GLN A 212 -11.70 5.85 27.34
N ILE A 213 -11.91 6.16 26.04
CA ILE A 213 -12.05 5.13 25.01
C ILE A 213 -10.75 4.31 24.86
N TYR A 214 -9.59 4.97 24.90
CA TYR A 214 -8.29 4.29 24.80
C TYR A 214 -8.07 3.31 25.95
N GLY A 215 -8.39 3.73 27.18
CA GLY A 215 -8.28 2.88 28.37
C GLY A 215 -9.20 1.66 28.33
N ARG A 216 -10.47 1.84 27.94
CA ARG A 216 -11.46 0.72 27.93
C ARG A 216 -11.24 -0.27 26.79
N THR A 217 -10.65 0.15 25.68
CA THR A 217 -10.46 -0.69 24.48
C THR A 217 -9.15 -1.47 24.50
N ARG A 218 -8.30 -1.29 25.52
CA ARG A 218 -7.00 -1.97 25.61
C ARG A 218 -7.19 -3.49 25.67
N LEU A 219 -6.62 -4.18 24.68
CA LEU A 219 -6.68 -5.64 24.61
C LEU A 219 -5.72 -6.28 25.62
N TYR A 220 -6.16 -7.39 26.23
CA TYR A 220 -5.31 -8.19 27.10
C TYR A 220 -4.08 -8.70 26.32
N GLY A 221 -2.89 -8.52 26.91
CA GLY A 221 -1.62 -8.92 26.28
C GLY A 221 -1.08 -7.97 25.21
N SER A 222 -1.80 -6.89 24.86
CA SER A 222 -1.29 -5.88 23.93
C SER A 222 -0.17 -5.06 24.59
N PRO A 223 0.99 -4.88 23.93
CA PRO A 223 1.99 -3.92 24.37
C PRO A 223 1.44 -2.50 24.26
N ASP A 224 2.02 -1.57 25.04
CA ASP A 224 1.79 -0.15 24.81
C ASP A 224 2.33 0.25 23.42
N PRO A 225 1.68 1.19 22.71
CA PRO A 225 2.17 1.69 21.43
C PRO A 225 3.58 2.24 21.54
N ASP A 226 4.46 1.81 20.64
CA ASP A 226 5.78 2.43 20.52
C ASP A 226 5.62 3.77 19.81
N LEU A 227 5.63 4.84 20.60
CA LEU A 227 5.50 6.23 20.12
C LEU A 227 6.82 6.79 19.58
N THR A 228 7.88 5.98 19.51
CA THR A 228 9.13 6.35 18.85
C THR A 228 8.83 6.67 17.38
N PRO A 229 9.28 7.82 16.82
CA PRO A 229 9.02 8.15 15.42
C PRO A 229 9.47 7.03 14.47
N ARG A 230 8.72 6.79 13.40
CA ARG A 230 9.02 5.70 12.44
C ARG A 230 10.45 5.73 11.92
N ILE A 231 11.01 6.92 11.69
CA ILE A 231 12.41 7.11 11.27
C ILE A 231 13.37 6.46 12.27
N THR A 232 13.15 6.69 13.56
CA THR A 232 13.99 6.15 14.64
C THR A 232 13.72 4.66 14.88
N GLN A 233 12.50 4.18 14.65
CA GLN A 233 12.20 2.74 14.67
C GLN A 233 12.93 2.00 13.54
N ASP A 234 12.87 2.52 12.32
CA ASP A 234 13.58 1.98 11.16
C ASP A 234 15.09 1.95 11.42
N GLU A 235 15.66 3.02 11.98
CA GLU A 235 17.07 3.07 12.38
C GLU A 235 17.43 1.98 13.41
N ARG A 236 16.62 1.81 14.46
CA ARG A 236 16.84 0.76 15.47
C ARG A 236 16.74 -0.64 14.87
N GLN A 237 15.73 -0.89 14.02
CA GLN A 237 15.51 -2.17 13.37
C GLN A 237 16.70 -2.52 12.46
N LEU A 238 17.23 -1.55 11.71
CA LEU A 238 18.42 -1.73 10.90
C LEU A 238 19.66 -2.05 11.72
N LEU A 239 19.90 -1.31 12.80
CA LEU A 239 21.07 -1.51 13.65
C LEU A 239 21.03 -2.90 14.27
N SER A 240 19.88 -3.31 14.81
CA SER A 240 19.65 -4.65 15.35
C SER A 240 19.88 -5.72 14.28
N THR A 241 19.27 -5.56 13.11
CA THR A 241 19.38 -6.52 12.01
C THR A 241 20.82 -6.64 11.49
N ARG A 242 21.55 -5.53 11.35
CA ARG A 242 22.96 -5.52 10.93
C ARG A 242 23.86 -6.16 12.00
N HIS A 243 23.57 -5.94 13.27
CA HIS A 243 24.28 -6.56 14.39
C HIS A 243 24.15 -8.09 14.33
N ASP A 244 22.93 -8.62 14.18
CA ASP A 244 22.68 -10.06 14.07
C ASP A 244 23.42 -10.71 12.89
N TRP A 245 23.54 -10.02 11.75
CA TRP A 245 24.31 -10.51 10.61
C TRP A 245 25.81 -10.60 10.90
N SER A 246 26.36 -9.59 11.58
CA SER A 246 27.78 -9.54 11.90
C SER A 246 28.22 -10.67 12.83
N LEU A 247 27.31 -11.13 13.70
CA LEU A 247 27.55 -12.22 14.64
C LEU A 247 27.31 -13.62 14.03
N GLY A 248 26.40 -13.73 13.05
CA GLY A 248 25.93 -15.04 12.53
C GLY A 248 26.68 -15.62 11.33
N LEU A 249 27.47 -14.85 10.60
CA LEU A 249 28.09 -15.32 9.35
C LEU A 249 29.61 -15.26 9.42
N GLY A 250 30.25 -16.39 9.71
CA GLY A 250 31.68 -16.61 9.53
C GLY A 250 32.09 -16.55 8.06
N ILE A 251 32.04 -15.35 7.46
CA ILE A 251 32.44 -15.11 6.08
C ILE A 251 33.96 -15.18 6.01
N VAL A 252 34.49 -16.36 5.68
CA VAL A 252 35.93 -16.54 5.48
C VAL A 252 36.35 -15.96 4.12
N PRO A 253 37.37 -15.07 4.08
CA PRO A 253 38.01 -14.61 2.85
C PRO A 253 38.53 -15.78 2.01
N SER A 254 38.35 -15.72 0.70
CA SER A 254 38.79 -16.80 -0.19
C SER A 254 38.89 -16.33 -1.64
N ASP A 255 40.11 -16.34 -2.19
CA ASP A 255 40.38 -15.97 -3.58
C ASP A 255 39.58 -16.79 -4.60
N ARG A 256 39.46 -18.10 -4.37
CA ARG A 256 38.66 -18.97 -5.24
C ARG A 256 37.19 -18.55 -5.25
N ARG A 257 36.63 -18.18 -4.09
CA ARG A 257 35.23 -17.73 -3.99
C ARG A 257 35.06 -16.32 -4.57
N TYR A 258 36.02 -15.42 -4.34
CA TYR A 258 36.09 -14.09 -4.96
C TYR A 258 36.01 -14.18 -6.49
N VAL A 259 36.93 -14.94 -7.12
CA VAL A 259 36.97 -15.11 -8.58
C VAL A 259 35.68 -15.77 -9.09
N ARG A 260 35.13 -16.74 -8.36
CA ARG A 260 33.85 -17.38 -8.75
C ARG A 260 32.70 -16.38 -8.79
N GLN A 261 32.63 -15.45 -7.84
CA GLN A 261 31.58 -14.43 -7.81
C GLN A 261 31.75 -13.41 -8.94
N LEU A 262 32.97 -12.98 -9.24
CA LEU A 262 33.22 -12.12 -10.42
C LEU A 262 32.82 -12.80 -11.73
N ARG A 263 33.12 -14.09 -11.92
CA ARG A 263 32.63 -14.84 -13.09
C ARG A 263 31.10 -14.93 -13.15
N LYS A 264 30.42 -14.97 -12.01
CA LYS A 264 28.94 -14.92 -11.97
C LYS A 264 28.42 -13.54 -12.35
N ARG A 265 29.10 -12.48 -11.92
CA ARG A 265 28.81 -11.11 -12.33
C ARG A 265 28.89 -10.98 -13.85
N ASP A 266 30.00 -11.40 -14.44
CA ASP A 266 30.23 -11.23 -15.88
C ASP A 266 29.12 -11.93 -16.70
N ARG A 267 28.78 -13.18 -16.36
CA ARG A 267 27.65 -13.90 -16.97
C ARG A 267 26.29 -13.25 -16.77
N ALA A 268 26.10 -12.57 -15.64
CA ALA A 268 24.85 -11.84 -15.38
C ALA A 268 24.76 -10.59 -16.26
N ASN A 269 25.87 -9.87 -16.40
CA ASN A 269 25.99 -8.71 -17.29
C ASN A 269 25.79 -9.10 -18.76
N GLU A 270 26.36 -10.21 -19.22
CA GLU A 270 26.11 -10.76 -20.58
C GLU A 270 24.63 -11.03 -20.86
N ARG A 271 23.83 -11.31 -19.82
CA ARG A 271 22.38 -11.59 -19.93
C ARG A 271 21.51 -10.35 -19.69
N GLY A 272 22.12 -9.17 -19.50
CA GLY A 272 21.41 -7.92 -19.15
C GLY A 272 20.85 -7.89 -17.73
N ASN A 273 21.31 -8.79 -16.85
CA ASN A 273 20.87 -8.89 -15.46
C ASN A 273 21.82 -8.10 -14.53
N THR A 274 21.71 -6.78 -14.60
CA THR A 274 22.51 -5.82 -13.85
C THR A 274 22.38 -5.98 -12.33
N VAL A 275 21.21 -6.31 -11.81
CA VAL A 275 21.00 -6.54 -10.37
C VAL A 275 21.74 -7.79 -9.89
N ALA A 276 21.67 -8.89 -10.65
CA ALA A 276 22.44 -10.09 -10.30
C ALA A 276 23.95 -9.84 -10.39
N ALA A 277 24.38 -9.00 -11.33
CA ALA A 277 25.77 -8.59 -11.49
C ALA A 277 26.27 -7.80 -10.27
N ALA A 278 25.54 -6.77 -9.86
CA ALA A 278 25.85 -5.96 -8.69
C ALA A 278 25.88 -6.78 -7.39
N VAL A 279 24.92 -7.68 -7.19
CA VAL A 279 24.89 -8.59 -6.02
C VAL A 279 26.08 -9.55 -6.04
N ALA A 280 26.48 -10.05 -7.20
CA ALA A 280 27.64 -10.91 -7.33
C ALA A 280 28.95 -10.15 -7.06
N ALA A 281 29.07 -8.89 -7.50
CA ALA A 281 30.18 -8.01 -7.17
C ALA A 281 30.31 -7.77 -5.66
N MET A 282 29.21 -7.44 -4.98
CA MET A 282 29.19 -7.26 -3.52
C MET A 282 29.56 -8.54 -2.76
N ARG A 283 29.07 -9.69 -3.20
CA ARG A 283 29.48 -11.00 -2.66
C ARG A 283 30.94 -11.35 -2.96
N ALA A 284 31.53 -10.78 -4.00
CA ALA A 284 32.97 -10.89 -4.24
C ALA A 284 33.73 -10.04 -3.20
N ALA A 285 33.28 -8.82 -2.91
CA ALA A 285 33.88 -7.95 -1.90
C ALA A 285 33.93 -8.61 -0.51
N GLU A 286 32.85 -9.27 -0.08
CA GLU A 286 32.80 -10.08 1.16
C GLU A 286 33.83 -11.22 1.21
N ARG A 287 34.29 -11.70 0.05
CA ARG A 287 35.25 -12.83 -0.07
C ARG A 287 36.66 -12.38 -0.39
N ALA A 288 36.90 -11.07 -0.53
CA ALA A 288 38.19 -10.52 -0.89
C ALA A 288 39.23 -10.80 0.21
N THR A 289 40.41 -11.23 -0.21
CA THR A 289 41.56 -11.52 0.67
C THR A 289 42.45 -10.30 0.94
N SER A 290 42.27 -9.23 0.16
CA SER A 290 42.97 -7.95 0.32
C SER A 290 42.02 -6.78 0.15
N ASP A 291 42.38 -5.63 0.73
CA ASP A 291 41.58 -4.41 0.63
C ASP A 291 41.49 -3.89 -0.81
N GLU A 292 42.56 -4.03 -1.60
CA GLU A 292 42.55 -3.69 -3.03
C GLU A 292 41.51 -4.52 -3.81
N LYS A 293 41.43 -5.83 -3.55
CA LYS A 293 40.41 -6.71 -4.17
C LYS A 293 39.01 -6.32 -3.69
N ARG A 294 38.85 -5.97 -2.42
CA ARG A 294 37.56 -5.53 -1.85
C ARG A 294 37.10 -4.24 -2.53
N TYR A 295 37.99 -3.25 -2.63
CA TYR A 295 37.74 -1.98 -3.30
C TYR A 295 37.34 -2.18 -4.76
N ARG A 296 38.11 -2.96 -5.53
CA ARG A 296 37.79 -3.29 -6.93
C ARG A 296 36.43 -3.97 -7.10
N ALA A 297 36.04 -4.83 -6.17
CA ALA A 297 34.73 -5.47 -6.22
C ALA A 297 33.59 -4.51 -5.87
N HIS A 298 33.78 -3.59 -4.93
CA HIS A 298 32.82 -2.51 -4.66
C HIS A 298 32.67 -1.55 -5.84
N ASP A 299 33.78 -1.17 -6.46
CA ASP A 299 33.78 -0.31 -7.65
C ASP A 299 32.98 -0.95 -8.79
N LYS A 300 33.20 -2.24 -9.04
CA LYS A 300 32.40 -3.04 -9.99
C LYS A 300 30.91 -3.10 -9.65
N ALA A 301 30.56 -3.16 -8.37
CA ALA A 301 29.16 -3.12 -7.94
C ALA A 301 28.55 -1.73 -8.19
N ARG A 302 29.32 -0.66 -7.99
CA ARG A 302 28.93 0.73 -8.26
C ARG A 302 28.72 0.96 -9.75
N GLU A 303 29.62 0.45 -10.61
CA GLU A 303 29.45 0.44 -12.07
C GLU A 303 28.10 -0.19 -12.46
N ASP A 304 27.79 -1.37 -11.91
CA ASP A 304 26.55 -2.09 -12.21
C ASP A 304 25.32 -1.28 -11.73
N ILE A 305 25.36 -0.63 -10.55
CA ILE A 305 24.27 0.25 -10.08
C ILE A 305 24.10 1.47 -10.97
N ASN A 306 25.18 2.15 -11.34
CA ASN A 306 25.12 3.32 -12.22
C ASN A 306 24.47 2.96 -13.55
N ARG A 307 24.84 1.80 -14.11
CA ARG A 307 24.23 1.27 -15.33
C ARG A 307 22.73 0.99 -15.17
N LEU A 308 22.29 0.49 -14.01
CA LEU A 308 20.86 0.29 -13.75
C LEU A 308 20.12 1.63 -13.73
N VAL A 309 20.70 2.67 -13.10
CA VAL A 309 20.11 4.01 -13.05
C VAL A 309 20.06 4.66 -14.44
N GLU A 310 21.10 4.52 -15.25
CA GLU A 310 21.09 4.99 -16.64
C GLU A 310 19.96 4.35 -17.45
N ARG A 311 19.74 3.04 -17.27
CA ARG A 311 18.64 2.32 -17.93
C ARG A 311 17.28 2.77 -17.42
N LEU A 312 17.15 3.08 -16.13
CA LEU A 312 15.93 3.65 -15.56
C LEU A 312 15.65 5.06 -16.08
N HIS A 313 16.68 5.90 -16.18
CA HIS A 313 16.58 7.24 -16.75
C HIS A 313 16.14 7.18 -18.22
N ALA A 314 16.75 6.30 -19.03
CA ALA A 314 16.31 6.05 -20.40
C ALA A 314 14.86 5.55 -20.48
N ALA A 315 14.41 4.79 -19.46
CA ALA A 315 13.06 4.28 -19.41
C ALA A 315 12.01 5.33 -19.04
N LEU A 316 12.30 6.17 -18.05
CA LEU A 316 11.33 7.02 -17.36
C LEU A 316 11.49 8.52 -17.64
N GLY A 317 12.67 8.96 -18.04
CA GLY A 317 12.94 10.35 -18.38
C GLY A 317 12.90 11.33 -17.19
N PHE A 318 13.20 10.88 -15.97
CA PHE A 318 13.33 11.77 -14.80
C PHE A 318 14.54 12.70 -14.89
N ASP A 319 14.58 13.75 -14.08
CA ASP A 319 15.53 14.86 -14.26
C ASP A 319 17.00 14.47 -13.99
N PRO A 320 17.99 15.14 -14.63
CA PRO A 320 19.41 14.84 -14.43
C PRO A 320 19.91 14.90 -12.97
N PRO A 321 19.45 15.83 -12.10
CA PRO A 321 19.82 15.83 -10.68
C PRO A 321 19.43 14.54 -9.95
N ASP A 322 18.31 13.91 -10.33
CA ASP A 322 17.81 12.71 -9.66
C ASP A 322 18.67 11.48 -9.95
N ILE A 323 19.47 11.49 -11.02
CA ILE A 323 20.39 10.39 -11.34
C ILE A 323 21.32 10.09 -10.16
N LEU A 324 21.87 11.11 -9.51
CA LEU A 324 22.75 10.92 -8.36
C LEU A 324 21.97 10.40 -7.14
N THR A 325 20.79 10.96 -6.88
CA THR A 325 19.90 10.53 -5.79
C THR A 325 19.46 9.07 -5.96
N TRP A 326 19.18 8.63 -7.18
CA TRP A 326 18.92 7.24 -7.54
C TRP A 326 20.14 6.35 -7.30
N GLN A 327 21.34 6.76 -7.75
CA GLN A 327 22.57 5.99 -7.54
C GLN A 327 22.88 5.77 -6.06
N GLU A 328 22.67 6.79 -5.22
CA GLU A 328 22.80 6.67 -3.77
C GLU A 328 21.76 5.72 -3.17
N SER A 329 20.49 5.90 -3.50
CA SER A 329 19.39 5.10 -2.95
C SER A 329 19.51 3.62 -3.34
N LEU A 330 19.83 3.32 -4.60
CA LEU A 330 20.01 1.95 -5.07
C LEU A 330 21.26 1.29 -4.49
N TRP A 331 22.29 2.07 -4.14
CA TRP A 331 23.47 1.55 -3.46
C TRP A 331 23.18 1.13 -2.03
N GLU A 332 22.40 1.90 -1.28
CA GLU A 332 22.00 1.51 0.08
C GLU A 332 21.11 0.26 0.07
N LEU A 333 20.16 0.18 -0.88
CA LEU A 333 19.40 -1.05 -1.15
C LEU A 333 20.31 -2.25 -1.43
N LEU A 334 21.33 -2.06 -2.29
CA LEU A 334 22.24 -3.13 -2.67
C LEU A 334 23.02 -3.68 -1.47
N LYS A 335 23.51 -2.82 -0.56
CA LYS A 335 24.22 -3.25 0.66
C LYS A 335 23.36 -4.18 1.51
N ASN A 336 22.07 -3.86 1.63
CA ASN A 336 21.13 -4.63 2.45
C ASN A 336 20.58 -5.88 1.71
N SER A 337 20.87 -6.05 0.41
CA SER A 337 20.36 -7.15 -0.43
C SER A 337 21.14 -8.49 -0.36
N LEU A 338 22.28 -8.51 0.33
CA LEU A 338 23.21 -9.66 0.31
C LEU A 338 22.75 -10.83 1.17
N HIS A 339 22.01 -10.53 2.25
CA HIS A 339 21.61 -11.45 3.30
C HIS A 339 20.17 -11.96 3.10
N GLY A 340 20.01 -13.29 3.06
CA GLY A 340 18.76 -13.96 2.75
C GLY A 340 18.66 -14.42 1.29
N PHE A 341 17.98 -15.53 1.06
CA PHE A 341 17.85 -16.15 -0.27
C PHE A 341 17.00 -15.27 -1.23
N TRP A 342 15.99 -14.58 -0.71
CA TRP A 342 15.05 -13.77 -1.48
C TRP A 342 14.42 -12.65 -0.62
N ASN A 343 15.22 -11.63 -0.29
CA ASN A 343 14.80 -10.49 0.55
C ASN A 343 14.09 -9.38 -0.25
N SER A 344 13.41 -8.47 0.47
CA SER A 344 12.63 -7.38 -0.11
C SER A 344 13.48 -6.41 -0.92
N GLU A 345 14.70 -6.10 -0.48
CA GLU A 345 15.63 -5.20 -1.18
C GLU A 345 15.96 -5.72 -2.57
N LYS A 346 16.32 -7.01 -2.66
CA LYS A 346 16.63 -7.69 -3.92
C LYS A 346 15.41 -7.73 -4.83
N ARG A 347 14.21 -7.99 -4.28
CA ARG A 347 12.97 -7.99 -5.07
C ARG A 347 12.65 -6.61 -5.64
N LEU A 348 12.83 -5.55 -4.85
CA LEU A 348 12.65 -4.17 -5.30
C LEU A 348 13.65 -3.82 -6.42
N LEU A 349 14.94 -4.11 -6.24
CA LEU A 349 15.95 -3.92 -7.28
C LEU A 349 15.59 -4.68 -8.57
N TYR A 350 15.08 -5.92 -8.47
CA TYR A 350 14.62 -6.68 -9.63
C TYR A 350 13.38 -6.11 -10.29
N ASP A 351 12.43 -5.56 -9.53
CA ASP A 351 11.25 -4.90 -10.10
C ASP A 351 11.66 -3.64 -10.87
N LEU A 352 12.60 -2.84 -10.37
CA LEU A 352 13.21 -1.74 -11.12
C LEU A 352 13.93 -2.20 -12.40
N GLN A 353 14.69 -3.30 -12.33
CA GLN A 353 15.29 -3.87 -13.54
C GLN A 353 14.23 -4.32 -14.57
N LYS A 354 13.06 -4.80 -14.14
CA LYS A 354 11.98 -5.17 -15.08
C LYS A 354 11.46 -3.96 -15.82
N VAL A 355 11.35 -2.80 -15.17
CA VAL A 355 10.99 -1.52 -15.83
C VAL A 355 11.95 -1.24 -17.00
N CYS A 356 13.26 -1.37 -16.77
CA CYS A 356 14.26 -1.23 -17.84
C CYS A 356 14.06 -2.27 -18.95
N LEU A 357 13.82 -3.53 -18.58
CA LEU A 357 13.66 -4.62 -19.54
C LEU A 357 12.40 -4.44 -20.40
N ASP A 358 11.30 -3.92 -19.84
CA ASP A 358 10.09 -3.61 -20.59
C ASP A 358 10.31 -2.47 -21.57
N HIS A 359 11.11 -1.46 -21.18
CA HIS A 359 11.50 -0.39 -22.08
C HIS A 359 12.35 -0.90 -23.26
N GLU A 360 13.36 -1.72 -22.96
CA GLU A 360 14.35 -2.21 -23.93
C GLU A 360 13.83 -3.30 -24.85
N ARG A 361 12.85 -4.09 -24.40
CA ARG A 361 12.38 -5.28 -25.12
C ARG A 361 10.97 -5.09 -25.61
N VAL A 362 10.77 -5.28 -26.91
CA VAL A 362 9.42 -5.34 -27.48
C VAL A 362 8.76 -6.66 -27.05
N THR A 363 7.60 -6.56 -26.39
CA THR A 363 6.79 -7.74 -26.05
C THR A 363 6.03 -8.20 -27.30
N TYR A 364 6.00 -9.51 -27.54
CA TYR A 364 5.32 -10.10 -28.70
C TYR A 364 4.24 -11.07 -28.27
N LYS A 365 3.09 -11.01 -28.93
CA LYS A 365 2.06 -12.06 -28.86
C LYS A 365 2.20 -12.98 -30.06
N VAL A 366 2.17 -14.29 -29.80
CA VAL A 366 2.07 -15.32 -30.84
C VAL A 366 0.61 -15.72 -30.98
N ASP A 367 -0.01 -15.38 -32.11
CA ASP A 367 -1.42 -15.65 -32.39
C ASP A 367 -1.54 -16.79 -33.44
N LEU A 368 -1.09 -17.99 -33.06
CA LEU A 368 -1.03 -19.17 -33.95
C LEU A 368 -2.40 -19.52 -34.56
N ILE A 369 -3.46 -19.46 -33.77
CA ILE A 369 -4.83 -19.78 -34.21
C ILE A 369 -5.29 -18.78 -35.27
N LYS A 370 -5.19 -17.47 -35.00
CA LYS A 370 -5.59 -16.43 -35.97
C LYS A 370 -4.73 -16.46 -37.23
N TRP A 371 -3.44 -16.83 -37.11
CA TRP A 371 -2.54 -17.04 -38.25
C TRP A 371 -3.03 -18.18 -39.16
N ILE A 372 -3.33 -19.37 -38.59
CA ILE A 372 -3.86 -20.53 -39.31
C ILE A 372 -5.18 -20.19 -40.00
N PHE A 373 -6.15 -19.60 -39.28
CA PHE A 373 -7.44 -19.23 -39.86
C PHE A 373 -7.34 -18.11 -40.91
N SER A 374 -6.33 -17.24 -40.81
CA SER A 374 -6.05 -16.24 -41.84
C SER A 374 -5.31 -16.80 -43.07
N ARG A 375 -4.99 -18.10 -43.11
CA ARG A 375 -4.15 -18.75 -44.14
C ARG A 375 -2.82 -18.00 -44.35
N GLY A 376 -2.18 -17.56 -43.26
CA GLY A 376 -0.90 -16.86 -43.30
C GLY A 376 -0.97 -15.39 -43.70
N LYS A 377 -2.16 -14.80 -43.90
CA LYS A 377 -2.31 -13.37 -44.26
C LYS A 377 -2.11 -12.42 -43.09
N ARG A 378 -2.29 -12.87 -41.85
CA ARG A 378 -1.96 -12.09 -40.64
C ARG A 378 -0.61 -12.56 -40.08
N PRO A 379 0.23 -11.68 -39.52
CA PRO A 379 1.52 -12.09 -38.97
C PRO A 379 1.36 -12.98 -37.73
N LEU A 380 2.14 -14.06 -37.65
CA LEU A 380 2.15 -15.01 -36.52
C LEU A 380 2.60 -14.32 -35.22
N ARG A 381 3.56 -13.40 -35.33
CA ARG A 381 4.15 -12.65 -34.24
C ARG A 381 3.73 -11.19 -34.37
N ARG A 382 2.96 -10.68 -33.41
CA ARG A 382 2.52 -9.27 -33.34
C ARG A 382 3.22 -8.56 -32.19
N ALA A 383 3.86 -7.44 -32.46
CA ALA A 383 4.40 -6.56 -31.42
C ALA A 383 3.24 -5.94 -30.63
N LEU A 384 3.33 -6.02 -29.30
CA LEU A 384 2.41 -5.37 -28.36
C LEU A 384 3.06 -4.09 -27.86
N THR A 385 3.05 -3.04 -28.68
CA THR A 385 3.76 -1.79 -28.38
C THR A 385 3.23 -1.11 -27.13
N ASN A 386 1.92 -1.16 -26.88
CA ASN A 386 1.29 -0.44 -25.77
C ASN A 386 1.33 -1.21 -24.43
N VAL A 387 1.84 -2.44 -24.43
CA VAL A 387 1.97 -3.25 -23.20
C VAL A 387 3.21 -2.86 -22.41
N ARG A 388 4.20 -2.26 -23.07
CA ARG A 388 5.43 -1.79 -22.43
C ARG A 388 5.13 -0.79 -21.31
N GLU A 389 4.40 0.26 -21.61
CA GLU A 389 4.12 1.36 -20.68
C GLU A 389 3.26 0.88 -19.50
N VAL A 390 2.32 -0.05 -19.76
CA VAL A 390 1.49 -0.69 -18.73
C VAL A 390 2.33 -1.56 -17.78
N MET A 391 3.26 -2.35 -18.33
CA MET A 391 4.12 -3.22 -17.53
C MET A 391 5.14 -2.40 -16.71
N MET A 392 5.67 -1.31 -17.26
CA MET A 392 6.51 -0.36 -16.54
C MET A 392 5.79 0.25 -15.34
N ALA A 393 4.58 0.79 -15.53
CA ALA A 393 3.77 1.34 -14.44
C ALA A 393 3.48 0.28 -13.37
N LYS A 394 3.12 -0.95 -13.78
CA LYS A 394 2.88 -2.08 -12.87
C LYS A 394 4.12 -2.46 -12.05
N HIS A 395 5.30 -2.52 -12.67
CA HIS A 395 6.53 -2.88 -11.96
C HIS A 395 7.00 -1.77 -11.02
N LEU A 396 6.75 -0.50 -11.33
CA LEU A 396 6.98 0.61 -10.41
C LEU A 396 6.02 0.57 -9.22
N ALA A 397 4.72 0.36 -9.44
CA ALA A 397 3.75 0.18 -8.35
C ALA A 397 4.11 -1.02 -7.44
N SER A 398 4.55 -2.14 -8.04
CA SER A 398 5.11 -3.28 -7.29
C SER A 398 6.35 -2.89 -6.48
N SER A 399 7.22 -2.04 -7.03
CA SER A 399 8.43 -1.57 -6.32
C SER A 399 8.07 -0.67 -5.13
N ALA A 400 7.16 0.29 -5.33
CA ALA A 400 6.66 1.19 -4.29
C ALA A 400 6.01 0.41 -3.13
N SER A 401 5.11 -0.54 -3.43
CA SER A 401 4.47 -1.37 -2.39
C SER A 401 5.45 -2.21 -1.57
N ARG A 402 6.62 -2.55 -2.13
CA ARG A 402 7.66 -3.31 -1.42
C ARG A 402 8.49 -2.46 -0.47
N LEU A 403 8.51 -1.13 -0.62
CA LEU A 403 9.35 -0.23 0.17
C LEU A 403 9.14 -0.39 1.68
N ILE A 404 7.90 -0.65 2.10
CA ILE A 404 7.51 -0.90 3.50
C ILE A 404 8.33 -2.04 4.13
N ASN A 405 8.66 -3.05 3.34
CA ASN A 405 9.35 -4.26 3.81
C ASN A 405 10.86 -4.22 3.60
N VAL A 406 11.40 -3.08 3.15
CA VAL A 406 12.82 -2.89 2.87
C VAL A 406 13.50 -2.31 4.09
N ARG A 407 14.66 -2.88 4.41
CA ARG A 407 15.54 -2.41 5.46
C ARG A 407 16.34 -1.22 4.92
N LEU A 408 15.87 -0.01 5.21
CA LEU A 408 16.54 1.28 4.99
C LEU A 408 16.31 2.18 6.20
N SER A 409 17.21 3.13 6.46
CA SER A 409 16.99 4.13 7.53
C SER A 409 15.81 5.01 7.16
N GLY A 410 15.19 5.69 8.13
CA GLY A 410 14.06 6.55 7.81
C GLY A 410 14.38 7.59 6.74
N VAL A 411 15.58 8.20 6.82
CA VAL A 411 16.08 9.16 5.81
C VAL A 411 16.32 8.51 4.43
N GLU A 412 16.86 7.30 4.40
CA GLU A 412 17.06 6.55 3.15
C GLU A 412 15.72 6.10 2.53
N ARG A 413 14.76 5.69 3.37
CA ARG A 413 13.43 5.25 2.96
C ARG A 413 12.64 6.42 2.39
N GLU A 414 12.59 7.56 3.09
CA GLU A 414 11.87 8.76 2.64
C GLU A 414 12.43 9.27 1.30
N ARG A 415 13.76 9.25 1.13
CA ARG A 415 14.41 9.60 -0.14
C ARG A 415 13.99 8.67 -1.27
N LEU A 416 14.01 7.36 -1.04
CA LEU A 416 13.61 6.38 -2.04
C LEU A 416 12.09 6.42 -2.32
N ASP A 417 11.27 6.73 -1.32
CA ASP A 417 9.83 6.90 -1.47
C ASP A 417 9.50 8.02 -2.46
N LYS A 418 10.10 9.19 -2.28
CA LYS A 418 9.95 10.35 -3.20
C LYS A 418 10.33 9.97 -4.63
N LEU A 419 11.49 9.34 -4.81
CA LEU A 419 11.95 8.89 -6.13
C LEU A 419 10.99 7.86 -6.78
N LEU A 420 10.49 6.90 -6.01
CA LEU A 420 9.56 5.87 -6.51
C LEU A 420 8.18 6.48 -6.83
N HIS A 421 7.72 7.45 -6.05
CA HIS A 421 6.48 8.15 -6.27
C HIS A 421 6.53 8.97 -7.57
N GLU A 422 7.57 9.80 -7.74
CA GLU A 422 7.80 10.56 -8.97
C GLU A 422 7.94 9.65 -10.19
N ALA A 423 8.73 8.57 -10.09
CA ALA A 423 8.87 7.59 -11.15
C ALA A 423 7.54 6.92 -11.52
N THR A 424 6.70 6.61 -10.53
CA THR A 424 5.37 6.03 -10.75
C THR A 424 4.48 7.02 -11.51
N HIS A 425 4.48 8.29 -11.12
CA HIS A 425 3.78 9.35 -11.82
C HIS A 425 4.25 9.51 -13.28
N LEU A 426 5.56 9.51 -13.52
CA LEU A 426 6.11 9.60 -14.88
C LEU A 426 5.70 8.40 -15.75
N ALA A 427 5.78 7.18 -15.21
CA ALA A 427 5.39 5.98 -15.94
C ALA A 427 3.88 5.95 -16.24
N GLU A 428 3.06 6.36 -15.28
CA GLU A 428 1.61 6.46 -15.48
C GLU A 428 1.26 7.54 -16.51
N HIS A 429 1.92 8.70 -16.46
CA HIS A 429 1.73 9.76 -17.44
C HIS A 429 2.07 9.28 -18.86
N GLN A 430 3.23 8.64 -19.05
CA GLN A 430 3.61 8.04 -20.34
C GLN A 430 2.59 7.00 -20.82
N MET A 431 2.09 6.16 -19.91
CA MET A 431 1.06 5.17 -20.21
C MET A 431 -0.25 5.84 -20.67
N ARG A 432 -0.71 6.87 -19.96
CA ARG A 432 -1.92 7.63 -20.30
C ARG A 432 -1.80 8.32 -21.64
N GLU A 433 -0.71 9.04 -21.88
CA GLU A 433 -0.45 9.71 -23.17
C GLU A 433 -0.46 8.71 -24.35
N ARG A 434 0.07 7.51 -24.13
CA ARG A 434 0.12 6.48 -25.17
C ARG A 434 -1.22 5.80 -25.41
N LEU A 435 -1.97 5.51 -24.35
CA LEU A 435 -3.20 4.71 -24.40
C LEU A 435 -4.46 5.53 -24.68
N ARG A 436 -4.52 6.80 -24.25
CA ARG A 436 -5.70 7.65 -24.43
C ARG A 436 -6.17 7.72 -25.88
N PRO A 437 -5.30 7.97 -26.89
CA PRO A 437 -5.74 7.99 -28.28
C PRO A 437 -6.23 6.62 -28.77
N ALA A 438 -5.56 5.54 -28.36
CA ALA A 438 -5.91 4.18 -28.77
C ALA A 438 -7.27 3.73 -28.21
N ILE A 439 -7.58 4.08 -26.95
CA ILE A 439 -8.88 3.80 -26.35
C ILE A 439 -9.97 4.61 -27.06
N ARG A 440 -9.73 5.90 -27.30
CA ARG A 440 -10.66 6.78 -28.03
C ARG A 440 -10.98 6.26 -29.43
N GLU A 441 -9.95 5.87 -30.18
CA GLU A 441 -10.11 5.29 -31.52
C GLU A 441 -10.92 3.98 -31.44
N THR A 442 -10.60 3.10 -30.49
CA THR A 442 -11.34 1.85 -30.29
C THR A 442 -12.83 2.09 -29.98
N LEU A 443 -13.15 3.06 -29.10
CA LEU A 443 -14.53 3.44 -28.79
C LEU A 443 -15.26 3.96 -30.03
N THR A 444 -14.57 4.75 -30.86
CA THR A 444 -15.11 5.27 -32.12
C THR A 444 -15.38 4.16 -33.13
N GLU A 445 -14.48 3.18 -33.25
CA GLU A 445 -14.61 2.02 -34.14
C GLU A 445 -15.80 1.12 -33.78
N VAL A 446 -16.06 0.92 -32.49
CA VAL A 446 -17.21 0.13 -32.01
C VAL A 446 -18.54 0.89 -32.05
N GLY A 447 -18.52 2.15 -32.53
CA GLY A 447 -19.72 2.96 -32.73
C GLY A 447 -20.14 3.82 -31.53
N LEU A 448 -19.33 3.91 -30.48
CA LEU A 448 -19.55 4.83 -29.36
C LEU A 448 -19.07 6.24 -29.73
N LYS A 449 -19.88 6.92 -30.56
CA LYS A 449 -19.63 8.31 -30.99
C LYS A 449 -20.55 9.24 -30.24
N ALA A 450 -19.99 10.25 -29.59
CA ALA A 450 -20.76 11.32 -28.98
C ALA A 450 -21.41 12.19 -30.07
N SER A 451 -22.67 12.57 -29.85
CA SER A 451 -23.49 13.43 -30.70
C SER A 451 -23.93 14.71 -30.00
N SER A 452 -23.63 14.83 -28.70
CA SER A 452 -23.95 15.99 -27.86
C SER A 452 -22.86 16.24 -26.81
N ILE A 453 -22.79 17.47 -26.27
CA ILE A 453 -21.82 17.84 -25.22
C ILE A 453 -21.86 16.89 -24.00
N PRO A 454 -23.04 16.49 -23.47
CA PRO A 454 -23.09 15.51 -22.37
C PRO A 454 -22.50 14.15 -22.74
N GLU A 455 -22.69 13.69 -23.98
CA GLU A 455 -22.11 12.43 -24.46
C GLU A 455 -20.60 12.54 -24.65
N GLU A 456 -20.08 13.70 -25.07
CA GLU A 456 -18.64 13.95 -25.14
C GLU A 456 -17.99 13.82 -23.76
N VAL A 457 -18.60 14.43 -22.74
CA VAL A 457 -18.15 14.34 -21.36
C VAL A 457 -18.21 12.89 -20.85
N ALA A 458 -19.27 12.14 -21.18
CA ALA A 458 -19.39 10.74 -20.80
C ALA A 458 -18.31 9.85 -21.45
N VAL A 459 -17.98 10.10 -22.72
CA VAL A 459 -16.89 9.40 -23.43
C VAL A 459 -15.53 9.73 -22.82
N GLU A 460 -15.26 11.00 -22.50
CA GLU A 460 -14.01 11.39 -21.82
C GLU A 460 -13.87 10.70 -20.46
N ARG A 461 -14.95 10.69 -19.67
CA ARG A 461 -14.96 9.99 -18.38
C ARG A 461 -14.68 8.50 -18.54
N LEU A 462 -15.31 7.84 -19.51
CA LEU A 462 -15.10 6.42 -19.77
C LEU A 462 -13.63 6.12 -20.14
N ILE A 463 -12.99 7.04 -20.89
CA ILE A 463 -11.58 6.93 -21.25
C ILE A 463 -10.70 7.04 -20.00
N GLU A 464 -10.91 8.03 -19.16
CA GLU A 464 -10.11 8.20 -17.93
C GLU A 464 -10.35 7.06 -16.92
N ASP A 465 -11.59 6.60 -16.73
CA ASP A 465 -11.92 5.44 -15.89
C ASP A 465 -11.23 4.15 -16.42
N SER A 466 -11.13 4.01 -17.75
CA SER A 466 -10.42 2.90 -18.39
C SER A 466 -8.91 2.98 -18.13
N LEU A 467 -8.33 4.17 -18.23
CA LEU A 467 -6.91 4.40 -17.95
C LEU A 467 -6.59 4.13 -16.49
N ASP A 468 -7.44 4.54 -15.55
CA ASP A 468 -7.32 4.24 -14.13
C ASP A 468 -7.31 2.73 -13.85
N CYS A 469 -8.22 1.99 -14.51
CA CYS A 469 -8.26 0.54 -14.40
C CYS A 469 -6.97 -0.11 -14.93
N ILE A 470 -6.44 0.40 -16.06
CA ILE A 470 -5.21 -0.12 -16.65
C ILE A 470 -4.00 0.20 -15.77
N ALA A 471 -3.88 1.43 -15.25
CA ALA A 471 -2.81 1.82 -14.32
C ALA A 471 -2.79 0.91 -13.09
N ARG A 472 -3.97 0.66 -12.51
CA ARG A 472 -4.11 -0.12 -11.28
C ARG A 472 -3.93 -1.63 -11.46
N ARG A 473 -4.43 -2.20 -12.56
CA ARG A 473 -4.53 -3.66 -12.73
C ARG A 473 -3.62 -4.22 -13.82
N GLY A 474 -3.13 -3.38 -14.70
CA GLY A 474 -2.31 -3.75 -15.86
C GLY A 474 -3.12 -4.35 -17.03
N TYR A 475 -4.45 -4.34 -16.98
CA TYR A 475 -5.33 -4.82 -18.05
C TYR A 475 -6.74 -4.22 -17.94
N LEU A 476 -7.45 -4.19 -19.08
CA LEU A 476 -8.86 -3.81 -19.18
C LEU A 476 -9.67 -4.97 -19.77
N THR A 477 -10.86 -5.21 -19.24
CA THR A 477 -11.81 -6.19 -19.77
C THR A 477 -13.19 -5.56 -19.91
N MET A 478 -14.02 -6.08 -20.82
CA MET A 478 -15.39 -5.59 -21.06
C MET A 478 -16.27 -5.60 -19.80
N GLY A 479 -15.94 -6.40 -18.78
CA GLY A 479 -16.66 -6.41 -17.51
C GLY A 479 -16.47 -5.14 -16.66
N TYR A 480 -15.47 -4.31 -16.97
CA TYR A 480 -15.14 -3.09 -16.24
C TYR A 480 -15.67 -1.81 -16.88
N LEU A 481 -16.24 -1.90 -18.09
CA LEU A 481 -16.85 -0.78 -18.83
C LEU A 481 -18.38 -0.76 -18.65
N ARG A 482 -18.90 -1.31 -17.56
CA ARG A 482 -20.33 -1.47 -17.29
C ARG A 482 -20.82 -0.57 -16.18
#